data_AF-A0A183D0X4-F1
#
_entry.id   AF-A0A183D0X4-F1
#
_cell.length_a   1.000
_cell.length_b   1.000
_cell.length_c   1.000
_cell.angle_alpha   90.00
_cell.angle_beta   90.00
_cell.angle_gamma   90.00
#
_symmetry.space_group_name_H-M   'P 1'
#
loop_
_entity.id
_entity.type
_entity.pdbx_description
1 polymer ?
#
loop_
_entity_poly.entity_id
_entity_poly.type
_entity_poly.pdbx_seq_one_letter_code
_entity_poly.pdbx_strand_id
1 'polypeptide(L)' 'MNDVIVSMNHGAVLHSRLPNATEPFYLDKATHQGIYCERKMWDRVQQFLFQEFNVIAKWNDTAVCTSRSFVDFDF' A
#
# COMPACT_ATOMS: atom_id res chain seq x y z
N MET A 1 -3.95 -20.23 7.48
CA MET A 1 -3.43 -19.50 6.30
C MET A 1 -2.72 -20.52 5.43
N ASN A 2 -3.02 -20.55 4.14
CA ASN A 2 -2.71 -21.68 3.24
C ASN A 2 -1.87 -21.24 2.03
N ASP A 3 -1.03 -20.21 2.21
CA ASP A 3 -0.11 -19.79 1.16
C ASP A 3 1.03 -20.81 1.03
N VAL A 4 0.99 -21.59 -0.05
CA VAL A 4 1.98 -22.62 -0.39
C VAL A 4 3.09 -22.11 -1.31
N ILE A 5 2.97 -20.87 -1.82
CA ILE A 5 3.96 -20.26 -2.72
C ILE A 5 4.92 -19.39 -1.92
N VAL A 6 4.39 -18.54 -1.02
CA VAL A 6 5.18 -17.67 -0.16
C VAL A 6 4.71 -17.81 1.29
N SER A 7 5.58 -18.34 2.15
CA SER A 7 5.26 -18.49 3.57
C SER A 7 5.01 -17.13 4.26
N MET A 8 4.15 -17.10 5.29
CA MET A 8 3.91 -15.90 6.11
C MET A 8 5.19 -15.28 6.68
N ASN A 9 6.20 -16.12 6.96
CA ASN A 9 7.47 -15.66 7.52
C ASN A 9 8.15 -14.64 6.60
N HIS A 10 7.92 -14.72 5.28
CA HIS A 10 8.39 -13.72 4.34
C HIS A 10 7.87 -12.32 4.68
N GLY A 11 6.56 -12.20 4.91
CA GLY A 11 5.93 -10.93 5.31
C GLY A 11 6.40 -10.45 6.67
N ALA A 12 6.55 -11.36 7.65
CA ALA A 12 7.05 -11.02 8.98
C ALA A 12 8.48 -10.47 8.96
N VAL A 13 9.37 -11.09 8.17
CA VAL A 13 10.76 -10.63 8.01
C VAL A 13 10.80 -9.26 7.32
N LEU A 14 10.01 -9.05 6.26
CA LEU A 14 9.91 -7.74 5.61
C LEU A 14 9.45 -6.66 6.59
N HIS A 15 8.38 -6.93 7.34
CA HIS A 15 7.85 -6.03 8.35
C HIS A 15 8.94 -5.63 9.38
N SER A 16 9.71 -6.59 9.88
CA SER A 16 10.79 -6.34 10.85
C SER A 16 11.90 -5.41 10.35
N ARG A 17 12.03 -5.22 9.03
CA ARG A 17 13.05 -4.39 8.39
C ARG A 17 12.56 -3.01 8.00
N LEU A 18 11.25 -2.76 8.08
CA LEU A 18 10.66 -1.48 7.69
C LEU A 18 10.60 -0.55 8.91
N PRO A 19 11.27 0.62 8.88
CA PRO A 19 11.39 1.49 10.05
C PRO A 19 10.08 2.17 10.46
N ASN A 20 9.14 2.33 9.53
CA ASN A 20 7.83 2.97 9.73
C ASN A 20 6.71 2.07 9.16
N ALA A 21 6.73 0.80 9.52
CA ALA A 21 5.71 -0.13 9.08
C ALA A 21 4.36 0.16 9.76
N THR A 22 3.27 0.00 9.02
CA THR A 22 1.93 -0.12 9.62
C THR A 22 1.73 -1.53 10.15
N GLU A 23 0.71 -1.70 11.00
CA GLU A 23 0.31 -3.00 11.51
C GLU A 23 0.00 -4.00 10.38
N PRO A 24 0.63 -5.19 10.40
CA PRO A 24 0.40 -6.22 9.40
C PRO A 24 -1.05 -6.66 9.38
N PHE A 25 -1.56 -6.91 8.17
CA PHE A 25 -2.88 -7.49 7.98
C PHE A 25 -2.74 -8.90 7.41
N TYR A 26 -3.26 -9.88 8.15
CA TYR A 26 -3.24 -11.28 7.76
C TYR A 26 -4.66 -11.76 7.45
N LEU A 27 -4.80 -12.52 6.36
CA LEU A 27 -6.07 -13.13 5.96
C LEU A 27 -6.11 -14.59 6.38
N ASP A 28 -7.15 -14.94 7.13
CA ASP A 28 -7.38 -16.31 7.55
C ASP A 28 -7.68 -17.21 6.35
N LYS A 29 -7.03 -18.37 6.33
CA LYS A 29 -7.20 -19.43 5.31
C LYS A 29 -6.97 -18.98 3.85
N ALA A 30 -6.45 -17.77 3.62
CA ALA A 30 -6.12 -17.29 2.28
C ALA A 30 -5.00 -18.13 1.65
N THR A 31 -5.11 -18.34 0.34
CA THR A 31 -4.03 -18.83 -0.52
C THR A 31 -3.20 -17.63 -1.02
N HIS A 32 -2.11 -17.90 -1.73
CA HIS A 32 -1.32 -16.86 -2.37
C HIS A 32 -2.15 -15.91 -3.26
N GLN A 33 -3.18 -16.45 -3.91
CA GLN A 33 -4.06 -15.71 -4.81
C GLN A 33 -5.15 -14.92 -4.08
N GLY A 34 -5.26 -15.04 -2.75
CA GLY A 34 -6.25 -14.31 -1.95
C GLY A 34 -6.16 -12.79 -2.12
N ILE A 35 -4.99 -12.28 -2.49
CA ILE A 35 -4.79 -10.86 -2.82
C ILE A 35 -5.73 -10.37 -3.95
N TYR A 36 -6.10 -11.22 -4.90
CA TYR A 36 -6.94 -10.79 -6.02
C TYR A 36 -8.43 -10.87 -5.73
N CYS A 37 -8.83 -11.75 -4.80
CA CYS A 37 -10.24 -12.15 -4.64
C CYS A 37 -10.86 -11.70 -3.32
N GLU A 38 -10.06 -11.40 -2.29
CA GLU A 38 -10.57 -11.11 -0.95
C GLU A 38 -10.90 -9.64 -0.77
N ARG A 39 -12.20 -9.31 -0.68
CA ARG A 39 -12.68 -7.93 -0.46
C ARG A 39 -12.04 -7.27 0.76
N LYS A 40 -11.91 -8.01 1.87
CA LYS A 40 -11.29 -7.51 3.11
C LYS A 40 -9.85 -7.03 2.93
N MET A 41 -9.12 -7.62 1.96
CA MET A 41 -7.78 -7.16 1.61
C MET A 41 -7.82 -5.74 1.06
N TRP A 42 -8.70 -5.51 0.07
CA TRP A 42 -8.84 -4.21 -0.57
C TRP A 42 -9.41 -3.15 0.37
N ASP A 43 -10.33 -3.52 1.27
CA ASP A 43 -10.84 -2.62 2.30
C ASP A 43 -9.69 -2.14 3.22
N ARG A 44 -8.79 -3.04 3.63
CA ARG A 44 -7.61 -2.68 4.44
C ARG A 44 -6.63 -1.79 3.67
N VAL A 45 -6.40 -2.05 2.38
CA VAL A 45 -5.56 -1.21 1.52
C VAL A 45 -6.12 0.21 1.43
N GLN A 46 -7.43 0.35 1.22
CA GLN A 46 -8.07 1.66 1.18
C GLN A 46 -7.97 2.38 2.53
N GLN A 47 -8.22 1.68 3.63
CA GLN A 47 -8.06 2.22 4.98
C GLN A 47 -6.64 2.76 5.18
N PHE A 48 -5.62 1.98 4.83
CA PHE A 48 -4.22 2.41 4.94
C PHE A 48 -3.97 3.69 4.11
N LEU A 49 -4.32 3.68 2.82
CA LEU A 49 -4.00 4.78 1.91
C LEU A 49 -4.68 6.09 2.32
N PHE A 50 -5.97 6.04 2.66
CA PHE A 50 -6.76 7.24 2.87
C PHE A 50 -6.76 7.72 4.32
N GLN A 51 -6.71 6.81 5.30
CA GLN A 51 -6.88 7.17 6.70
C GLN A 51 -5.55 7.22 7.46
N GLU A 52 -4.64 6.27 7.21
CA GLU A 52 -3.36 6.20 7.93
C GLU A 52 -2.26 6.97 7.21
N PHE A 53 -2.09 6.71 5.92
CA PHE A 53 -1.05 7.36 5.11
C PHE A 53 -1.44 8.77 4.68
N ASN A 54 -2.75 9.07 4.67
CA ASN A 54 -3.34 10.34 4.24
C ASN A 54 -2.83 10.76 2.85
N VAL A 55 -3.01 9.86 1.87
CA VAL A 55 -2.49 10.05 0.51
C VAL A 55 -2.96 11.35 -0.13
N ILE A 56 -4.19 11.79 0.17
CA ILE A 56 -4.78 13.00 -0.42
C ILE A 56 -4.02 14.25 0.05
N ALA A 57 -3.77 14.38 1.35
CA ALA A 57 -3.02 15.53 1.86
C ALA A 57 -1.60 15.58 1.29
N LYS A 58 -0.89 14.43 1.30
CA LYS A 58 0.47 14.35 0.76
C LYS A 58 0.54 14.64 -0.74
N TRP A 59 -0.45 14.17 -1.49
CA TRP A 59 -0.55 14.45 -2.91
C TRP A 59 -0.75 15.93 -3.16
N ASN A 60 -1.65 16.58 -2.41
CA ASN A 60 -1.91 18.01 -2.53
C ASN A 60 -0.70 18.86 -2.14
N ASP A 61 -0.01 18.51 -1.05
CA ASP A 61 1.23 19.19 -0.64
C ASP A 61 2.30 19.11 -1.75
N THR A 62 2.42 17.93 -2.38
CA THR A 62 3.35 17.74 -3.49
C THR A 62 2.91 18.52 -4.72
N ALA A 63 1.63 18.51 -5.08
CA ALA A 63 1.08 19.24 -6.23
C ALA A 63 1.25 20.77 -6.08
N VAL A 64 1.16 21.28 -4.85
CA VAL A 64 1.46 22.68 -4.51
C VAL A 64 2.96 22.97 -4.68
N CYS A 65 3.84 22.05 -4.28
CA CYS A 65 5.29 22.19 -4.47
C CYS A 65 5.78 21.98 -5.91
N THR A 66 5.04 21.22 -6.73
CA THR A 66 5.39 20.91 -8.12
C THR A 66 4.59 21.72 -9.13
N SER A 67 4.13 22.93 -8.78
CA SER A 67 3.75 23.92 -9.78
C SER A 67 4.99 24.36 -10.57
N ARG A 68 5.63 23.43 -11.29
CA ARG A 68 6.46 23.75 -12.42
C ARG A 68 5.51 24.43 -13.40
N SER A 69 5.78 25.70 -13.68
CA SER A 69 5.29 26.36 -14.88
C SER A 69 5.53 25.39 -16.03
N PHE A 70 4.44 24.88 -16.62
CA PHE A 70 4.49 24.19 -17.89
C PHE A 70 5.20 25.16 -18.84
N VAL A 71 6.41 24.83 -19.26
CA VAL A 71 7.07 25.54 -20.34
C VAL A 71 6.43 24.95 -21.58
N ASP A 72 5.50 25.68 -22.19
CA ASP A 72 4.98 25.34 -23.51
C ASP A 72 6.17 25.30 -24.46
N PHE A 73 6.55 24.09 -24.87
CA PHE A 73 7.42 23.92 -26.02
C PHE A 73 6.53 24.00 -27.25
N ASP A 74 6.52 25.17 -27.88
CA ASP A 74 6.04 25.32 -29.24
C ASP A 74 6.95 24.48 -30.16
N PHE A 75 6.37 23.44 -30.75
CA PHE A 75 6.97 22.63 -31.83
C PHE A 75 6.53 23.17 -33.19
#